data_AF-A0A2P2P468-F1
#
_entry.id   AF-A0A2P2P468-F1
#
_cell.length_a   1.000
_cell.length_b   1.000
_cell.length_c   1.000
_cell.angle_alpha   90.00
_cell.angle_beta   90.00
_cell.angle_gamma   90.00
#
_symmetry.space_group_name_H-M   'P 1'
#
loop_
_entity.id
_entity.type
_entity.pdbx_description
1 polymer ?
#
loop_
_entity_poly.entity_id
_entity_poly.type
_entity_poly.pdbx_seq_one_letter_code
_entity_poly.pdbx_strand_id
1 'polypeptide(L)' 'MKAHGIQKKPGFSSVEIGCGIYEFVASDKSHMATENIYAMLELLSFDLKFEGYIPEAGVMNTYQRD' A
#
# COMPACT_ATOMS: atom_id res chain seq x y z
N MET A 1 -2.29 12.62 11.67
CA MET A 1 -3.44 12.84 10.74
C MET A 1 -4.74 12.21 11.24
N LYS A 2 -4.92 10.87 11.23
CA LYS A 2 -6.12 10.24 11.80
C LYS A 2 -6.29 10.50 13.31
N ALA A 3 -5.20 10.46 14.07
CA ALA A 3 -5.19 10.82 15.50
C ALA A 3 -5.60 12.28 15.78
N HIS A 4 -5.48 13.16 14.79
CA HIS A 4 -5.88 14.57 14.84
C HIS A 4 -7.27 14.80 14.23
N GLY A 5 -8.04 13.74 13.96
CA GLY A 5 -9.38 13.83 13.37
C GLY A 5 -9.43 14.21 11.88
N ILE A 6 -8.28 14.33 11.22
CA ILE A 6 -8.23 14.73 9.80
C ILE A 6 -8.46 13.49 8.92
N GLN A 7 -9.59 13.48 8.21
CA GLN A 7 -9.95 12.41 7.27
C GLN A 7 -9.59 12.83 5.84
N LYS A 8 -8.51 12.25 5.30
CA LYS A 8 -8.16 12.39 3.89
C LYS A 8 -9.05 11.48 3.03
N LYS A 9 -9.38 11.92 1.82
CA LYS A 9 -9.92 11.02 0.80
C LYS A 9 -8.88 9.92 0.52
N PRO A 10 -9.27 8.63 0.57
CA PRO A 10 -8.34 7.56 0.26
C PRO A 10 -7.93 7.65 -1.21
N GLY A 11 -6.67 7.29 -1.49
CA GLY A 11 -6.24 7.02 -2.86
C GLY A 11 -6.87 5.72 -3.35
N PHE A 12 -6.98 5.57 -4.66
CA PHE A 12 -7.38 4.32 -5.28
C PHE A 12 -6.57 4.11 -6.56
N SER A 13 -6.39 2.85 -6.94
CA SER A 13 -5.83 2.45 -8.22
C SER A 13 -6.72 1.34 -8.80
N SER A 14 -6.54 1.03 -10.08
CA SER A 14 -7.22 -0.10 -10.70
C SER A 14 -6.31 -0.83 -11.66
N VAL A 15 -6.63 -2.10 -11.90
CA VAL A 15 -5.99 -2.92 -12.93
C VAL A 15 -7.06 -3.59 -13.77
N GLU A 16 -6.80 -3.71 -15.07
CA GLU A 16 -7.67 -4.43 -16.00
C GLU A 16 -7.11 -5.83 -16.25
N ILE A 17 -7.96 -6.85 -16.07
CA ILE A 17 -7.62 -8.25 -16.35
C ILE A 17 -8.73 -8.81 -17.21
N GLY A 18 -8.40 -9.14 -18.47
CA GLY A 18 -9.40 -9.53 -19.46
C GLY A 18 -10.35 -8.37 -19.77
N CYS A 19 -11.65 -8.54 -19.48
CA CYS A 19 -12.67 -7.50 -19.62
C CYS A 19 -13.16 -6.97 -18.25
N GLY A 20 -12.44 -7.28 -17.17
CA GLY A 20 -12.79 -6.88 -15.80
C GLY A 20 -11.86 -5.80 -15.26
N ILE A 21 -12.43 -4.77 -14.64
CA ILE A 21 -11.71 -3.73 -13.91
C ILE A 21 -11.76 -4.07 -12.42
N TYR A 22 -10.59 -4.12 -11.78
CA TYR A 22 -10.44 -4.40 -10.36
C TYR A 22 -9.86 -3.17 -9.67
N GLU A 23 -10.60 -2.60 -8.74
CA GLU A 23 -10.21 -1.41 -7.99
C GLU A 23 -9.58 -1.78 -6.63
N PHE A 24 -8.54 -1.04 -6.25
CA PHE A 24 -7.83 -1.16 -4.98
C PHE A 24 -7.88 0.18 -4.27
N VAL A 25 -8.45 0.19 -3.08
CA VAL A 25 -8.53 1.39 -2.25
C VAL A 25 -7.39 1.39 -1.23
N ALA A 26 -6.74 2.54 -1.07
CA ALA A 26 -5.62 2.70 -0.15
C ALA A 26 -6.05 2.36 1.29
N SER A 27 -5.31 1.45 1.92
CA SER A 27 -5.59 0.92 3.26
C SER A 27 -6.89 0.11 3.38
N ASP A 28 -7.46 -0.40 2.29
CA ASP A 28 -8.59 -1.31 2.34
C ASP A 28 -8.22 -2.63 3.04
N LYS A 29 -9.12 -3.10 3.90
CA LYS A 29 -9.02 -4.34 4.67
C LYS A 29 -10.33 -5.14 4.65
N SER A 30 -11.24 -4.81 3.73
CA SER A 30 -12.55 -5.46 3.60
C SER A 30 -12.48 -6.88 3.02
N HIS A 31 -11.39 -7.21 2.32
CA HIS A 31 -11.22 -8.50 1.67
C HIS A 31 -10.97 -9.61 2.70
N MET A 32 -11.66 -10.74 2.55
CA MET A 32 -11.55 -11.88 3.49
C MET A 32 -10.13 -12.46 3.58
N ALA A 33 -9.35 -12.35 2.51
CA ALA A 33 -7.93 -12.75 2.49
C ALA A 33 -6.95 -11.60 2.77
N THR A 34 -7.40 -10.49 3.39
CA THR A 34 -6.56 -9.31 3.66
C THR A 34 -5.24 -9.68 4.33
N GLU A 35 -5.23 -10.53 5.35
CA GLU A 35 -4.01 -10.92 6.06
C GLU A 35 -2.97 -11.55 5.10
N ASN A 36 -3.40 -12.50 4.27
CA ASN A 36 -2.54 -13.17 3.30
C ASN A 36 -2.03 -12.21 2.22
N ILE A 37 -2.89 -11.30 1.73
CA ILE A 37 -2.50 -10.30 0.72
C ILE A 37 -1.39 -9.41 1.27
N TYR A 38 -1.56 -8.87 2.47
CA TYR A 38 -0.54 -8.00 3.08
C TYR A 38 0.75 -8.75 3.42
N ALA A 39 0.67 -10.01 3.86
CA ALA A 39 1.86 -10.86 4.06
C ALA A 39 2.65 -11.08 2.75
N MET A 40 1.95 -11.30 1.62
CA MET A 40 2.60 -11.42 0.31
C MET A 40 3.27 -10.11 -0.13
N LEU A 41 2.66 -8.95 0.14
CA LEU A 41 3.26 -7.65 -0.14
C LEU A 41 4.53 -7.41 0.69
N GLU A 42 4.56 -7.86 1.95
CA GLU A 42 5.75 -7.79 2.80
C GLU A 42 6.89 -8.68 2.26
N LEU A 43 6.56 -9.91 1.87
CA LEU A 43 7.52 -10.82 1.24
C LEU A 43 8.11 -10.23 -0.05
N LEU A 44 7.27 -9.71 -0.95
CA LEU A 44 7.72 -9.04 -2.17
C LEU A 44 8.61 -7.84 -1.86
N SER A 45 8.29 -7.05 -0.82
CA SER A 45 9.13 -5.92 -0.41
C SER A 45 10.50 -6.37 0.10
N PHE A 46 10.55 -7.51 0.80
CA PHE A 46 11.81 -8.13 1.24
C PHE A 46 12.64 -8.59 0.05
N ASP A 47 12.04 -9.34 -0.89
CA ASP A 47 12.72 -9.85 -2.07
C ASP A 47 13.28 -8.72 -2.94
N LEU A 48 12.49 -7.67 -3.17
CA LEU A 48 12.94 -6.48 -3.91
C LEU A 48 14.18 -5.85 -3.26
N LYS A 49 14.18 -5.66 -1.95
CA LYS A 49 15.33 -5.08 -1.22
C LYS A 49 16.55 -6.00 -1.29
N PHE A 50 16.35 -7.31 -1.22
CA PHE A 50 17.42 -8.30 -1.34
C PHE A 50 18.10 -8.22 -2.71
N GLU A 51 17.32 -8.01 -3.78
CA GLU A 51 17.80 -7.79 -5.16
C GLU A 51 18.37 -6.38 -5.41
N GLY A 52 18.51 -5.56 -4.36
CA GLY A 52 19.12 -4.23 -4.46
C GLY A 52 18.16 -3.11 -4.90
N TYR A 53 16.84 -3.34 -4.91
CA TYR A 53 15.87 -2.28 -5.11
C TYR A 53 15.95 -1.26 -3.96
N ILE A 54 16.19 0.01 -4.31
CA ILE A 54 16.14 1.14 -3.39
C ILE A 54 14.81 1.85 -3.64
N PRO A 55 13.84 1.77 -2.71
CA PRO A 55 12.59 2.50 -2.85
C PRO A 55 12.88 4.00 -2.93
N GLU A 56 12.26 4.71 -3.87
CA GLU A 56 12.33 6.19 -3.92
C GLU A 56 11.78 6.82 -2.64
N ALA A 57 10.84 6.15 -1.98
CA ALA A 57 10.32 6.51 -0.66
C ALA A 57 11.36 6.38 0.49
N GLY A 58 12.55 5.82 0.21
CA GLY A 58 13.68 5.68 1.13
C GLY A 58 14.43 6.98 1.45
N VAL A 59 14.17 8.07 0.72
CA VAL A 59 14.39 9.41 1.28
C VAL A 59 13.28 9.63 2.29
N MET A 60 13.53 9.19 3.53
CA MET A 60 12.67 9.30 4.71
C MET A 60 12.05 10.69 4.79
N ASN A 61 10.90 10.90 4.14
CA ASN A 61 10.06 12.03 4.44
C ASN A 61 9.41 11.70 5.78
N THR A 62 9.91 12.42 6.76
CA THR A 62 9.48 12.46 8.15
C THR A 62 7.98 12.73 8.23
N TYR A 63 7.14 11.71 8.09
CA TYR A 63 5.79 11.73 8.65
C TYR A 63 5.82 11.44 10.16
N GLN A 64 6.76 12.10 10.83
CA GLN A 64 6.81 12.37 12.26
C GLN A 64 7.34 13.80 12.42
N ARG A 65 6.48 14.77 12.13
CA ARG A 65 6.35 16.00 12.90
C ARG A 65 4.93 16.51 12.64
N ASP A 66 4.27 16.88 13.74
CA ASP A 66 2.90 17.38 13.88
C ASP A 66 1.84 16.33 14.23
#